data_AF-A0A0M2U8S2-F1
#
_entry.id   AF-A0A0M2U8S2-F1
#
_cell.length_a   1.000
_cell.length_b   1.000
_cell.length_c   1.000
_cell.angle_alpha   90.00
_cell.angle_beta   90.00
_cell.angle_gamma   90.00
#
_symmetry.space_group_name_H-M   'P 1'
#
loop_
_entity.id
_entity.type
_entity.pdbx_description
1 polymer ?
#
loop_
_entity_poly.entity_id
_entity_poly.type
_entity_poly.pdbx_seq_one_letter_code
_entity_poly.pdbx_strand_id
1 'polypeptide(L)'
;MSKCLHCAKKQPEKNCQQCPDLIGGGSLMKVLPKTIQVNLLSPDGARYQGEILVINPIALGIRSSAPPGVSYEIEIMENLTLKVAAVKGKGKGDTRAYDILSVSRLAGTSERLILTKAKN
;
A
#
# COMPACT_ATOMS: atom_id res chain seq x y z
N MET A 1 -3.37 -13.65 13.03
CA MET A 1 -2.12 -12.85 13.22
C MET A 1 -0.97 -13.53 12.48
N SER A 2 -0.10 -12.76 11.81
CA SER A 2 1.34 -13.06 11.71
C SER A 2 1.96 -13.89 10.56
N LYS A 3 1.33 -14.20 9.42
CA LYS A 3 2.09 -14.89 8.33
C LYS A 3 3.32 -14.07 7.88
N CYS A 4 3.15 -12.76 7.68
CA CYS A 4 4.26 -11.87 7.32
C CYS A 4 5.26 -11.70 8.47
N LEU A 5 4.80 -11.56 9.72
CA LEU A 5 5.68 -11.51 10.90
C LEU A 5 6.51 -12.79 11.07
N HIS A 6 5.91 -13.96 10.87
CA HIS A 6 6.63 -15.24 10.90
C HIS A 6 7.63 -15.35 9.74
N CYS A 7 7.22 -14.95 8.53
CA CYS A 7 8.10 -14.89 7.37
C CYS A 7 9.29 -13.96 7.63
N ALA A 8 9.05 -12.79 8.21
CA ALA A 8 10.09 -11.83 8.56
C ALA A 8 11.13 -12.36 9.54
N LYS A 9 10.72 -13.22 10.48
CA LYS A 9 11.63 -13.88 11.41
C LYS A 9 12.38 -15.06 10.78
N LYS A 10 11.71 -15.90 9.99
CA LYS A 10 12.28 -17.15 9.46
C LYS A 10 13.08 -16.97 8.17
N GLN A 11 12.72 -15.99 7.34
CA GLN A 11 13.27 -15.77 6.00
C GLN A 11 13.47 -14.27 5.76
N PRO A 12 14.41 -13.62 6.48
CA PRO A 12 14.65 -12.18 6.39
C PRO A 12 15.12 -11.72 5.00
N GLU A 13 15.72 -12.60 4.20
CA GLU A 13 16.21 -12.34 2.84
C GLU A 13 15.12 -12.44 1.75
N LYS A 14 14.01 -13.15 2.00
CA LYS A 14 12.97 -13.40 0.99
C LYS A 14 12.24 -12.13 0.54
N ASN A 15 12.14 -11.88 -0.75
CA ASN A 15 11.50 -10.66 -1.26
C ASN A 15 9.97 -10.69 -1.08
N CYS A 16 9.41 -9.63 -0.46
CA CYS A 16 7.97 -9.50 -0.25
C CYS A 16 7.18 -9.25 -1.53
N GLN A 17 7.77 -8.70 -2.59
CA GLN A 17 7.04 -8.30 -3.80
C GLN A 17 6.37 -9.47 -4.52
N GLN A 18 6.94 -10.67 -4.42
CA GLN A 18 6.41 -11.91 -5.01
C GLN A 18 5.50 -12.68 -4.05
N CYS A 19 5.29 -12.18 -2.83
CA CYS A 19 4.52 -12.88 -1.82
C CYS A 19 3.01 -12.65 -2.04
N PRO A 20 2.22 -13.71 -2.30
CA PRO A 20 0.78 -13.56 -2.51
C PRO A 20 0.05 -13.07 -1.25
N ASP A 21 0.60 -13.31 -0.06
CA ASP A 21 0.01 -12.84 1.20
C ASP A 21 0.19 -11.32 1.42
N LEU A 22 1.07 -10.64 0.65
CA LEU A 22 1.35 -9.21 0.83
C LEU A 22 0.12 -8.36 0.50
N ILE A 23 -0.35 -8.37 -0.76
CA ILE A 23 -1.51 -7.58 -1.19
C ILE A 23 -2.73 -8.42 -1.63
N GLY A 24 -2.65 -9.74 -1.52
CA GLY A 24 -3.68 -10.66 -2.02
C GLY A 24 -3.35 -11.10 -3.45
N GLY A 25 -2.69 -12.25 -3.56
CA GLY A 25 -2.15 -12.84 -4.79
C GLY A 25 -3.17 -13.43 -5.75
N GLY A 26 -4.28 -12.72 -5.98
CA GLY A 26 -5.22 -13.04 -7.05
C GLY A 26 -4.64 -12.73 -8.43
N SER A 27 -5.37 -13.12 -9.47
CA SER A 27 -4.99 -12.93 -10.89
C SER A 27 -4.73 -11.47 -11.30
N LEU A 28 -5.23 -10.51 -10.51
CA LEU A 28 -5.05 -9.08 -10.73
C LEU A 28 -3.81 -8.50 -10.03
N MET A 29 -3.09 -9.30 -9.25
CA MET A 29 -1.80 -8.91 -8.67
C MET A 29 -0.75 -8.82 -9.78
N LYS A 30 -0.09 -7.67 -9.88
CA LYS A 30 1.01 -7.42 -10.82
C LYS A 30 2.23 -6.93 -10.08
N VAL A 31 3.31 -7.69 -10.13
CA VAL A 31 4.64 -7.19 -9.79
C VAL A 31 5.09 -6.27 -10.92
N LEU A 32 5.51 -5.06 -10.58
CA LEU A 32 5.92 -4.10 -11.60
C LEU A 32 7.33 -4.44 -12.10
N PRO A 33 7.57 -4.48 -13.43
CA PRO A 33 8.91 -4.73 -13.97
C PRO A 33 9.88 -3.58 -13.64
N LYS A 34 9.36 -2.37 -13.44
CA LYS A 34 10.08 -1.20 -12.95
C LYS A 34 9.26 -0.56 -11.83
N THR A 35 9.91 -0.21 -10.73
CA THR A 35 9.25 0.46 -9.60
C THR A 35 8.78 1.85 -10.01
N ILE A 36 7.67 2.29 -9.42
CA ILE A 36 7.16 3.66 -9.59
C ILE A 36 7.54 4.43 -8.33
N GLN A 37 8.36 5.47 -8.51
CA GLN A 37 8.71 6.41 -7.44
C GLN A 37 7.50 7.27 -7.10
N VAL A 38 7.21 7.41 -5.81
CA VAL A 38 6.07 8.17 -5.31
C VAL A 38 6.42 8.92 -4.04
N ASN A 39 5.66 9.99 -3.77
CA ASN A 39 5.67 10.66 -2.48
C ASN A 39 4.40 10.29 -1.71
N LEU A 40 4.56 9.83 -0.47
CA LEU A 40 3.48 9.63 0.47
C LEU A 40 3.35 10.90 1.31
N LEU A 41 2.23 11.61 1.17
CA LEU A 41 1.91 12.80 1.94
C LEU A 41 1.01 12.42 3.12
N SER A 42 1.46 12.67 4.35
CA SER A 42 0.63 12.45 5.54
C SER A 42 -0.30 13.64 5.80
N PRO A 43 -1.34 13.46 6.66
CA PRO A 43 -2.31 14.51 6.96
C PRO A 43 -1.71 15.74 7.66
N ASP A 44 -0.55 15.59 8.30
CA ASP A 44 0.22 16.67 8.92
C ASP A 44 1.15 17.41 7.93
N GLY A 45 1.14 17.01 6.65
CA GLY A 45 1.97 17.59 5.60
C GLY A 45 3.37 16.98 5.45
N ALA A 46 3.77 16.02 6.29
CA ALA A 46 5.06 15.35 6.12
C ALA A 46 5.09 14.49 4.85
N ARG A 47 6.26 14.42 4.22
CA ARG A 47 6.47 13.71 2.95
C ARG A 47 7.47 12.59 3.12
N TYR A 48 7.11 11.41 2.62
CA TYR A 48 7.96 10.23 2.65
C TYR A 48 8.14 9.71 1.24
N GLN A 49 9.39 9.50 0.82
CA GLN A 49 9.65 8.83 -0.44
C GLN A 49 9.25 7.36 -0.34
N GLY A 50 8.74 6.82 -1.44
CA GLY A 50 8.41 5.41 -1.53
C GLY A 50 8.44 4.89 -2.96
N GLU A 51 8.41 3.58 -3.06
CA GLU A 51 8.44 2.86 -4.32
C GLU A 51 7.32 1.83 -4.37
N ILE A 52 6.46 1.94 -5.37
CA ILE A 52 5.46 0.91 -5.65
C ILE A 52 6.15 -0.27 -6.31
N LEU A 53 6.06 -1.44 -5.68
CA LEU A 53 6.69 -2.69 -6.14
C LEU A 53 5.67 -3.62 -6.81
N VAL A 54 4.46 -3.66 -6.26
CA VAL A 54 3.39 -4.57 -6.67
C VAL A 54 2.05 -3.89 -6.46
N ILE A 55 1.12 -4.10 -7.38
CA ILE A 55 -0.21 -3.50 -7.35
C ILE A 55 -1.29 -4.56 -7.59
N ASN A 56 -2.48 -4.31 -7.06
CA ASN A 56 -3.73 -4.88 -7.53
C ASN A 56 -4.83 -3.79 -7.40
N PRO A 57 -6.09 -4.06 -7.78
CA PRO A 57 -7.14 -3.04 -7.76
C PRO A 57 -7.49 -2.47 -6.39
N ILE A 58 -7.06 -3.12 -5.30
CA ILE A 58 -7.50 -2.80 -3.95
C ILE A 58 -6.35 -2.44 -2.99
N ALA A 59 -5.10 -2.72 -3.36
CA ALA A 59 -3.94 -2.55 -2.51
C ALA A 59 -2.65 -2.39 -3.31
N LEU A 60 -1.67 -1.75 -2.67
CA LEU A 60 -0.32 -1.52 -3.17
C LEU A 60 0.71 -2.13 -2.21
N GLY A 61 1.76 -2.75 -2.74
CA GLY A 61 2.96 -3.09 -1.98
C GLY A 61 3.98 -2.00 -2.20
N ILE A 62 4.27 -1.24 -1.14
CA ILE A 62 5.14 -0.06 -1.20
C ILE A 62 6.35 -0.28 -0.30
N ARG A 63 7.55 0.05 -0.80
CA ARG A 63 8.76 0.19 0.03
C ARG A 63 8.90 1.66 0.45
N SER A 64 8.86 1.95 1.75
CA SER A 64 8.99 3.31 2.30
C SER A 64 9.31 3.29 3.81
N SER A 65 9.94 4.36 4.29
CA SER A 65 10.11 4.66 5.71
C SER A 65 8.87 5.30 6.36
N ALA A 66 7.79 5.55 5.60
CA ALA A 66 6.55 6.14 6.11
C ALA A 66 5.97 5.34 7.30
N PRO A 67 5.67 5.99 8.44
CA PRO A 67 5.16 5.30 9.61
C PRO A 67 3.79 4.64 9.37
N PRO A 68 3.51 3.48 9.96
CA PRO A 68 2.16 2.90 9.91
C PRO A 68 1.20 3.68 10.84
N GLY A 69 -0.11 3.54 10.59
CA GLY A 69 -1.15 4.04 11.50
C GLY A 69 -1.86 5.32 11.06
N VAL A 70 -1.44 5.92 9.95
CA VAL A 70 -2.15 7.03 9.29
C VAL A 70 -2.45 6.70 7.83
N SER A 71 -3.39 7.43 7.22
CA SER A 71 -3.61 7.40 5.78
C SER A 71 -2.71 8.39 5.06
N TYR A 72 -2.24 8.03 3.89
CA TYR A 72 -1.39 8.87 3.03
C TYR A 72 -2.10 9.17 1.72
N GLU A 73 -1.80 10.34 1.17
CA GLU A 73 -2.09 10.64 -0.23
C GLU A 73 -0.86 10.36 -1.08
N ILE A 74 -1.08 9.78 -2.25
CA ILE A 74 -0.05 9.45 -3.23
C ILE A 74 -0.50 10.00 -4.56
N GLU A 75 0.27 10.92 -5.11
CA GLU A 75 0.11 11.39 -6.48
C GLU A 75 0.90 10.47 -7.42
N ILE A 76 0.21 9.89 -8.40
CA ILE A 76 0.77 9.00 -9.41
C ILE A 76 0.44 9.61 -10.76
N MET A 77 1.44 10.13 -11.47
CA MET A 77 1.22 10.93 -12.69
C MET A 77 0.42 12.22 -12.37
N GLU A 78 0.25 13.10 -13.37
CA GLU A 78 -0.37 14.42 -13.17
C GLU A 78 -1.88 14.38 -12.86
N ASN A 79 -2.54 13.22 -12.95
CA ASN A 79 -4.00 13.13 -12.98
C ASN A 79 -4.61 12.03 -12.10
N LEU A 80 -3.83 11.36 -11.27
CA LEU A 80 -4.30 10.26 -10.42
C LEU A 80 -3.75 10.41 -9.00
N THR A 81 -4.66 10.57 -8.05
CA THR A 81 -4.33 10.64 -6.62
C THR A 81 -4.97 9.46 -5.91
N LEU A 82 -4.21 8.77 -5.07
CA LEU A 82 -4.68 7.66 -4.26
C LEU A 82 -4.63 8.05 -2.79
N LYS A 83 -5.72 7.80 -2.06
CA LYS A 83 -5.65 7.76 -0.60
C LYS A 83 -5.46 6.33 -0.16
N VAL A 84 -4.43 6.08 0.64
CA VAL A 84 -4.03 4.73 1.04
C VAL A 84 -3.79 4.62 2.54
N ALA A 85 -3.91 3.43 3.12
CA ALA A 85 -3.58 3.19 4.53
C ALA A 85 -2.78 1.91 4.71
N ALA A 86 -1.72 1.97 5.53
CA ALA A 86 -0.88 0.82 5.80
C ALA A 86 -1.65 -0.30 6.50
N VAL A 87 -1.56 -1.52 5.97
CA VAL A 87 -2.21 -2.71 6.53
C VAL A 87 -1.36 -3.26 7.66
N LYS A 88 -1.89 -3.22 8.89
CA LYS A 88 -1.18 -3.68 10.09
C LYS A 88 -0.75 -5.14 9.96
N GLY A 89 0.56 -5.38 10.13
CA GLY A 89 1.13 -6.73 10.16
C GLY A 89 1.25 -7.42 8.79
N LYS A 90 1.11 -6.68 7.67
CA LYS A 90 1.40 -7.17 6.31
C LYS A 90 2.62 -6.47 5.72
N GLY A 91 3.66 -7.27 5.43
CA GLY A 91 4.95 -6.77 4.96
C GLY A 91 6.11 -7.13 5.88
N LYS A 92 7.30 -6.66 5.51
CA LYS A 92 8.58 -6.92 6.18
C LYS A 92 9.55 -5.77 5.89
N GLY A 93 10.31 -5.37 6.90
CA GLY A 93 11.23 -4.24 6.80
C GLY A 93 10.48 -2.97 6.38
N ASP A 94 10.98 -2.32 5.33
CA ASP A 94 10.39 -1.11 4.76
C ASP A 94 9.30 -1.41 3.72
N THR A 95 9.08 -2.68 3.36
CA THR A 95 7.99 -3.07 2.45
C THR A 95 6.72 -3.36 3.23
N ARG A 96 5.64 -2.65 2.93
CA ARG A 96 4.33 -2.81 3.57
C ARG A 96 3.22 -2.85 2.53
N ALA A 97 2.13 -3.53 2.87
CA ALA A 97 0.90 -3.45 2.11
C ALA A 97 0.14 -2.18 2.51
N TYR A 98 -0.47 -1.52 1.54
CA TYR A 98 -1.32 -0.36 1.70
C TYR A 98 -2.66 -0.63 1.02
N ASP A 99 -3.76 -0.57 1.75
CA ASP A 99 -5.10 -0.64 1.14
C ASP A 99 -5.42 0.69 0.46
N ILE A 100 -6.01 0.62 -0.73
CA ILE A 100 -6.51 1.78 -1.47
C ILE A 100 -7.90 2.12 -0.92
N LEU A 101 -8.01 3.31 -0.32
CA LEU A 101 -9.22 3.84 0.31
C LEU A 101 -10.06 4.63 -0.70
N SER A 102 -9.43 5.48 -1.51
CA SER A 102 -10.08 6.22 -2.57
C SER A 102 -9.14 6.45 -3.74
N VAL A 103 -9.75 6.67 -4.91
CA VAL A 103 -9.05 6.96 -6.16
C VAL A 103 -9.65 8.23 -6.75
N SER A 104 -8.88 9.29 -6.81
CA SER A 104 -9.28 10.55 -7.42
C SER A 104 -8.60 10.70 -8.78
N ARG A 105 -9.38 11.07 -9.80
CA ARG A 105 -8.86 11.44 -11.11
C ARG A 105 -9.26 12.88 -11.40
N LEU A 106 -8.52 13.56 -12.28
CA LEU A 106 -8.89 14.92 -12.76
C LEU A 106 -10.34 15.00 -13.29
N ALA A 107 -10.91 13.89 -13.78
CA ALA A 107 -12.30 13.80 -14.23
C ALA A 107 -13.33 13.42 -13.15
N GLY A 108 -12.92 13.30 -11.87
CA GLY A 108 -13.80 12.98 -10.73
C GLY A 108 -13.20 11.98 -9.73
N THR A 109 -13.72 12.00 -8.49
CA THR A 109 -13.32 11.09 -7.41
C THR A 109 -14.23 9.87 -7.34
N SER A 110 -13.65 8.67 -7.25
CA SER A 110 -14.37 7.43 -6.95
C SER A 110 -14.00 6.95 -5.54
N GLU A 111 -15.00 6.88 -4.67
CA GLU A 111 -14.83 6.34 -3.32
C GLU A 111 -15.13 4.85 -3.28
N ARG A 112 -14.34 4.10 -2.50
CA ARG A 112 -14.62 2.69 -2.24
C ARG A 112 -15.50 2.56 -1.00
N LEU A 113 -16.46 1.64 -1.04
CA LEU A 113 -17.27 1.29 0.12
C LEU A 113 -16.40 0.68 1.21
N ILE A 114 -16.21 1.39 2.31
CA ILE A 114 -15.54 0.88 3.50
C ILE A 114 -16.63 0.45 4.47
N LEU A 115 -16.70 -0.85 4.78
CA LEU A 115 -17.53 -1.35 5.89
C LEU A 115 -16.88 -0.92 7.22
N THR A 116 -17.11 0.32 7.63
CA THR A 116 -16.88 0.72 9.02
C THR A 116 -17.93 0.03 9.88
N LYS A 117 -17.49 -0.82 10.82
CA LYS A 117 -18.36 -1.27 11.91
C LYS A 117 -18.88 -0.02 12.63
N ALA A 118 -20.17 0.27 12.48
CA ALA A 118 -20.88 1.16 13.38
C ALA A 118 -20.68 0.61 14.80
N LYS A 119 -20.01 1.37 15.66
CA LYS A 119 -20.09 1.12 17.10
C LYS A 119 -21.47 1.60 17.53
N ASN A 120 -22.29 0.66 18.01
CA ASN A 120 -23.36 0.97 18.97
C ASN A 120 -22.76 1.60 20.22
#